data_AF-A0A660TKF4-F1
#
_entry.id   AF-A0A660TKF4-F1
#
_cell.length_a   1.000
_cell.length_b   1.000
_cell.length_c   1.000
_cell.angle_alpha   90.00
_cell.angle_beta   90.00
_cell.angle_gamma   90.00
#
_symmetry.space_group_name_H-M   'P 1'
#
loop_
_entity.id
_entity.type
_entity.pdbx_description
1 polymer ?
#
loop_
_entity_poly.entity_id
_entity_poly.type
_entity_poly.pdbx_seq_one_letter_code
_entity_poly.pdbx_strand_id
1 'polypeptide(L)' 'MKLYQIGERRIIKEISKILPDVDLTDDCARIAIDDKYLLVSTDLISEKTHIPKIMTPWQ' A
#
# COMPACT_ATOMS: atom_id res chain seq x y z
N MET A 1 -21.61 6.39 -3.46
CA MET A 1 -21.05 5.08 -3.85
C MET A 1 -20.20 4.57 -2.69
N LYS A 2 -20.34 3.31 -2.27
CA LYS A 2 -19.56 2.74 -1.15
C LYS A 2 -18.24 2.16 -1.66
N LEU A 3 -17.18 2.15 -0.85
CA LEU A 3 -15.83 1.72 -1.25
C LEU A 3 -15.79 0.27 -1.79
N TYR A 4 -16.53 -0.67 -1.17
CA TYR A 4 -16.59 -2.06 -1.63
C TYR A 4 -17.17 -2.22 -3.04
N GLN A 5 -17.92 -1.23 -3.54
CA GLN A 5 -18.49 -1.24 -4.90
C GLN A 5 -17.47 -0.75 -5.95
N ILE A 6 -16.40 -0.07 -5.51
CA ILE A 6 -15.37 0.50 -6.38
C ILE A 6 -14.27 -0.54 -6.63
N GLY A 7 -13.88 -1.26 -5.57
CA GLY A 7 -12.76 -2.19 -5.58
C GLY A 7 -11.41 -1.49 -5.38
N GLU A 8 -10.51 -2.19 -4.70
CA GLU A 8 -9.19 -1.68 -4.28
C GLU A 8 -8.37 -1.10 -5.44
N ARG A 9 -8.19 -1.86 -6.52
CA ARG A 9 -7.39 -1.43 -7.69
C ARG A 9 -7.86 -0.11 -8.29
N ARG A 10 -9.19 0.10 -8.34
CA ARG A 10 -9.76 1.33 -8.88
C ARG A 10 -9.56 2.49 -7.91
N ILE A 11 -9.65 2.25 -6.60
CA ILE A 11 -9.33 3.24 -5.57
C ILE A 11 -7.86 3.68 -5.68
N ILE A 12 -6.92 2.73 -5.77
CA ILE A 12 -5.49 3.01 -5.97
C ILE A 12 -5.28 3.88 -7.20
N LYS A 13 -5.87 3.51 -8.34
CA LYS A 13 -5.78 4.29 -9.58
C LYS A 13 -6.29 5.73 -9.45
N GLU A 14 -7.36 5.96 -8.68
CA GLU A 14 -7.85 7.33 -8.44
C GLU A 14 -6.92 8.12 -7.51
N ILE A 15 -6.33 7.48 -6.49
CA ILE A 15 -5.35 8.10 -5.60
C ILE A 15 -4.07 8.48 -6.37
N SER A 16 -3.59 7.63 -7.28
CA SER A 16 -2.43 7.93 -8.12
C SER A 16 -2.59 9.19 -8.98
N LYS A 17 -3.82 9.58 -9.32
CA LYS A 17 -4.05 10.84 -10.06
C LYS A 17 -3.83 12.09 -9.19
N ILE A 18 -3.95 11.95 -7.87
CA ILE A 18 -3.74 13.04 -6.91
C ILE A 18 -2.24 13.20 -6.61
N LEU A 19 -1.47 12.12 -6.76
CA LEU A 19 -0.02 12.06 -6.49
C LEU A 19 0.74 11.73 -7.78
N PRO A 20 0.76 12.63 -8.78
CA PRO A 20 1.28 12.33 -10.12
C PRO A 20 2.79 12.03 -10.13
N ASP A 21 3.52 12.54 -9.16
CA ASP A 21 4.98 12.38 -9.05
C ASP A 21 5.39 11.10 -8.31
N VAL A 22 4.42 10.30 -7.83
CA VAL A 22 4.68 9.04 -7.14
C VAL A 22 4.14 7.90 -7.98
N ASP A 23 5.05 7.05 -8.47
CA ASP A 23 4.68 5.78 -9.10
C ASP A 23 4.14 4.82 -8.03
N LEU A 24 2.82 4.78 -7.88
CA LEU A 24 2.08 3.90 -6.96
C LEU A 24 1.70 2.55 -7.60
N THR A 25 2.27 2.21 -8.77
CA THR A 25 1.91 0.97 -9.49
C THR A 25 2.85 -0.21 -9.20
N ASP A 26 3.89 0.04 -8.42
CA ASP A 26 4.92 -0.91 -8.00
C ASP A 26 4.74 -1.31 -6.52
N ASP A 27 5.44 -2.35 -6.05
CA ASP A 27 5.33 -2.87 -4.68
C ASP A 27 5.84 -1.85 -3.61
N CYS A 28 6.51 -0.79 -4.06
CA CYS A 28 6.97 0.32 -3.23
C CYS A 28 7.05 1.63 -4.03
N ALA A 29 7.00 2.76 -3.33
CA ALA A 29 7.30 4.06 -3.90
C ALA A 29 8.82 4.24 -4.01
N ARG A 30 9.29 4.79 -5.14
CA ARG A 30 10.71 5.05 -5.43
C ARG A 30 10.98 6.54 -5.49
N ILE A 31 11.87 7.02 -4.64
CA ILE A 31 12.27 8.44 -4.57
C ILE A 31 13.75 8.53 -4.94
N ALA A 32 14.07 9.23 -6.02
CA ALA A 32 15.46 9.46 -6.42
C ALA A 32 16.15 10.45 -5.47
N ILE A 33 17.32 10.08 -4.94
CA ILE A 33 18.17 10.91 -4.09
C ILE A 33 19.61 10.75 -4.56
N ASP A 34 20.13 11.77 -5.23
CA ASP A 34 21.44 11.78 -5.89
C ASP A 34 21.62 10.57 -6.84
N ASP A 35 22.58 9.69 -6.53
CA ASP A 35 22.90 8.47 -7.28
C ASP A 35 22.17 7.22 -6.75
N LYS A 36 21.17 7.41 -5.87
CA LYS A 36 20.47 6.33 -5.15
C LYS A 36 18.95 6.50 -5.22
N TYR A 37 18.27 5.46 -4.75
CA TYR A 37 16.82 5.47 -4.54
C TYR A 37 16.50 5.20 -3.07
N LEU A 38 15.62 6.02 -2.49
CA LEU A 38 14.90 5.69 -1.27
C LEU A 38 13.62 4.95 -1.66
N LEU A 39 13.51 3.70 -1.21
CA LEU A 39 12.34 2.87 -1.40
C LEU A 39 11.47 2.95 -0.15
N VAL A 40 10.19 3.28 -0.33
CA VAL A 40 9.23 3.40 0.77
C VAL A 40 8.06 2.48 0.48
N SER A 41 7.81 1.53 1.38
CA SER A 41 6.61 0.71 1.37
C SER A 41 6.01 0.66 2.77
N THR A 42 4.71 0.45 2.84
CA THR A 42 3.97 0.30 4.08
C THR A 42 2.94 -0.79 3.88
N ASP A 43 2.75 -1.61 4.90
CA ASP A 43 1.75 -2.65 4.91
C ASP A 43 0.98 -2.61 6.22
N LEU A 44 -0.22 -3.19 6.21
CA LEU A 44 -1.08 -3.22 7.40
C LEU A 44 -1.40 -4.66 7.78
N ILE A 45 -1.08 -5.00 9.03
CA ILE A 45 -1.58 -6.20 9.70
C ILE A 45 -2.77 -5.78 10.55
N SER A 46 -3.86 -6.54 10.45
CA SER A 46 -5.12 -6.28 11.15
C SER A 46 -5.52 -7.57 11.85
N GLU A 47 -5.87 -7.49 13.14
CA GLU A 47 -6.18 -8.67 13.93
C GLU A 47 -7.28 -9.52 13.27
N LYS A 48 -8.33 -8.87 12.78
CA LYS A 48 -9.50 -9.54 12.22
C LYS A 48 -9.23 -10.31 10.93
N THR A 49 -8.30 -9.84 10.10
CA THR A 49 -8.09 -10.39 8.74
C THR A 49 -6.75 -11.07 8.55
N HIS A 50 -5.73 -10.68 9.32
CA HIS A 50 -4.35 -11.09 9.12
C HIS A 50 -3.79 -11.95 10.27
N ILE A 51 -4.42 -11.95 11.46
CA ILE A 51 -3.92 -12.68 12.64
C ILE A 51 -4.86 -13.87 12.96
N PRO A 52 -4.43 -15.12 12.73
CA PRO A 52 -5.17 -16.29 13.20
C PRO A 52 -5.30 -16.31 14.73
N LYS A 53 -6.41 -16.85 15.26
CA LYS A 53 -6.66 -16.89 16.72
C LYS A 53 -5.61 -17.63 17.55
N ILE A 54 -4.88 -18.55 16.93
CA ILE A 54 -3.81 -19.33 17.56
C ILE A 54 -2.45 -18.64 17.46
N MET A 55 -2.38 -17.50 16.77
CA MET A 55 -1.14 -16.79 16.53
C MET A 55 -0.73 -16.03 17.79
N THR A 56 0.54 -16.16 18.15
CA THR A 56 1.24 -15.41 19.18
C THR A 56 1.94 -14.20 18.56
N PRO A 57 2.33 -13.18 19.35
CA PRO A 57 2.98 -11.99 18.83
C PRO A 57 4.33 -12.18 18.11
N TRP A 58 4.90 -13.38 18.11
CA TRP A 58 6.24 -13.68 17.59
C TRP A 58 6.27 -14.40 16.25
N GLN A 59 5.11 -14.79 15.73
CA GLN A 59 4.99 -15.36 14.38
C GLN A 59 4.98 -14.25 13.34
#